data_AF-A0A1M4ZZ18-F1
#
_entry.id   AF-A0A1M4ZZ18-F1
#
_cell.length_a   1.000
_cell.length_b   1.000
_cell.length_c   1.000
_cell.angle_alpha   90.00
_cell.angle_beta   90.00
_cell.angle_gamma   90.00
#
_symmetry.space_group_name_H-M   'P 1'
#
loop_
_entity.id
_entity.type
_entity.pdbx_description
1 polymer ?
#
loop_
_entity_poly.entity_id
_entity_poly.type
_entity_poly.pdbx_seq_one_letter_code
_entity_poly.pdbx_strand_id
1 'polypeptide(L)' 'MIPDVLGYRLNDAVSLLKNSGYKVTVVITDPPGGSPGGPERVVRLEAKGSDEVVLTVACEEKGKGGIHNGL' A
#
# COMPACT_ATOMS: atom_id res chain seq x y z
N MET A 1 17.83 4.25 8.71
CA MET A 1 17.41 4.44 7.31
C MET A 1 16.14 3.64 7.13
N ILE A 2 15.06 4.23 6.63
CA ILE A 2 13.78 3.52 6.49
C ILE A 2 13.85 2.69 5.21
N PRO A 3 13.49 1.39 5.25
CA PRO A 3 13.42 0.56 4.06
C PRO A 3 12.39 1.09 3.05
N ASP A 4 12.74 1.09 1.77
CA ASP A 4 11.78 1.38 0.71
C ASP A 4 10.87 0.17 0.50
N VAL A 5 9.57 0.38 0.68
CA VAL A 5 8.54 -0.67 0.59
C VAL A 5 7.42 -0.26 -0.38
N LEU A 6 7.67 0.72 -1.24
CA LEU A 6 6.70 1.15 -2.24
C LEU A 6 6.38 -0.01 -3.20
N GLY A 7 5.10 -0.25 -3.48
CA GLY A 7 4.64 -1.35 -4.34
C GLY A 7 4.68 -2.74 -3.70
N TYR A 8 5.23 -2.89 -2.50
CA TYR A 8 5.18 -4.14 -1.77
C TYR A 8 3.75 -4.47 -1.37
N ARG A 9 3.49 -5.77 -1.23
CA ARG A 9 2.24 -6.24 -0.63
C ARG A 9 2.21 -5.80 0.83
N LEU A 10 1.03 -5.43 1.33
CA LEU A 10 0.87 -4.93 2.70
C LEU A 10 1.55 -5.83 3.75
N ASN A 11 1.36 -7.16 3.65
CA ASN A 11 1.90 -8.10 4.63
C ASN A 11 3.45 -8.12 4.64
N ASP A 12 4.07 -8.13 3.46
CA ASP A 12 5.53 -8.10 3.31
C ASP A 12 6.11 -6.78 3.84
N ALA A 13 5.51 -5.64 3.48
CA ALA A 13 5.93 -4.32 3.93
C ALA A 13 5.86 -4.17 5.46
N VAL A 14 4.75 -4.59 6.06
CA VAL A 14 4.56 -4.56 7.52
C VAL A 14 5.59 -5.44 8.21
N SER A 15 5.81 -6.66 7.71
CA SER A 15 6.77 -7.60 8.30
C SER A 15 8.19 -7.03 8.27
N LEU A 16 8.59 -6.45 7.14
CA LEU A 16 9.92 -5.89 6.96
C LEU A 16 10.18 -4.66 7.85
N LEU A 17 9.18 -3.77 7.96
CA LEU A 17 9.28 -2.57 8.81
C LEU A 17 9.26 -2.92 10.30
N LYS A 18 8.40 -3.85 10.73
CA LYS A 18 8.39 -4.32 12.12
C LYS A 18 9.68 -5.04 12.50
N ASN A 19 10.23 -5.88 11.62
CA ASN A 19 11.51 -6.54 11.84
C ASN A 19 12.68 -5.54 11.93
N SER A 20 12.53 -4.38 11.27
CA SER A 20 13.48 -3.26 11.36
C SER A 20 13.27 -2.36 12.59
N GLY A 21 12.30 -2.69 13.46
CA GLY A 21 12.03 -1.95 14.70
C GLY A 21 11.06 -0.77 14.58
N TYR A 22 10.36 -0.62 13.46
CA TYR A 22 9.38 0.45 13.27
C TYR A 22 7.98 0.08 13.76
N LYS A 23 7.28 1.06 14.35
CA LYS A 23 5.84 1.02 14.59
C LYS A 23 5.11 1.39 13.31
N VAL A 24 4.32 0.44 12.79
CA VAL A 24 3.64 0.57 11.50
C VAL A 24 2.16 0.83 11.70
N THR A 25 1.67 1.94 11.19
CA THR A 25 0.24 2.27 11.06
C THR A 25 -0.18 2.11 9.61
N VAL A 26 -1.29 1.41 9.35
CA VAL A 26 -1.77 1.14 7.99
C VAL A 26 -3.04 1.95 7.75
N VAL A 27 -3.07 2.68 6.64
CA VAL A 27 -4.21 3.42 6.13
C VAL A 27 -4.59 2.82 4.80
N ILE A 28 -5.78 2.21 4.72
CA ILE A 28 -6.30 1.63 3.49
C ILE A 28 -7.15 2.69 2.81
N THR A 29 -6.81 3.04 1.57
CA THR A 29 -7.63 3.91 0.72
C THR A 29 -8.41 3.06 -0.27
N ASP A 30 -9.74 3.15 -0.22
CA ASP A 30 -10.63 2.50 -1.16
C ASP A 30 -10.94 3.45 -2.34
N PRO A 31 -10.89 2.99 -3.60
CA PRO A 31 -11.38 3.79 -4.72
C PRO A 31 -12.89 4.01 -4.57
N PRO A 32 -13.40 5.24 -4.79
CA PRO A 32 -14.83 5.51 -4.64
C PRO A 32 -15.63 4.72 -5.68
N GLY A 33 -16.32 3.66 -5.24
CA GLY A 33 -17.32 2.92 -6.03
C GLY A 33 -16.99 1.48 -6.41
N GLY A 34 -16.00 0.83 -5.80
CA GLY A 34 -15.67 -0.58 -6.08
C GLY A 34 -15.60 -1.45 -4.84
N SER A 35 -15.90 -2.74 -4.97
CA SER A 35 -15.43 -3.73 -4.00
C SER A 35 -13.98 -4.07 -4.33
N PRO A 36 -13.00 -3.64 -3.53
CA PRO A 36 -11.60 -3.94 -3.79
C PRO A 36 -11.34 -5.45 -3.59
N GLY A 37 -11.43 -6.23 -4.66
CA GLY A 37 -11.17 -7.67 -4.63
C GLY A 37 -9.71 -8.07 -4.93
N GLY A 38 -8.84 -7.08 -5.18
CA GLY A 38 -7.43 -7.28 -5.50
C GLY A 38 -6.49 -7.11 -4.30
N PRO A 39 -5.21 -7.51 -4.44
CA PRO A 39 -4.25 -7.40 -3.36
C PRO A 39 -3.95 -5.94 -2.97
N GLU A 40 -3.77 -5.71 -1.68
CA GLU A 40 -3.36 -4.41 -1.12
C GLU A 40 -1.88 -4.17 -1.34
N ARG A 41 -1.54 -3.04 -1.98
CA ARG A 41 -0.17 -2.61 -2.21
C ARG A 41 0.10 -1.26 -1.57
N VAL A 42 1.32 -1.11 -1.05
CA VAL A 42 1.79 0.17 -0.50
C VAL A 42 1.96 1.17 -1.63
N VAL A 43 1.20 2.26 -1.57
CA VAL A 43 1.29 3.37 -2.53
C VAL A 43 2.00 4.59 -1.94
N ARG A 44 2.13 4.65 -0.62
CA ARG A 44 2.85 5.72 0.07
C ARG A 44 3.39 5.24 1.42
N LEU A 45 4.57 5.73 1.76
CA LEU A 45 5.16 5.61 3.09
C LEU A 45 5.41 7.03 3.62
N GLU A 46 5.02 7.28 4.86
CA GLU A 46 5.26 8.55 5.55
C GLU A 46 5.82 8.31 6.95
N ALA A 47 6.99 8.88 7.24
CA ALA A 47 7.54 8.84 8.59
C ALA A 47 6.89 9.92 9.46
N LYS A 48 6.29 9.53 10.59
CA LYS A 48 5.64 10.45 11.54
C LYS A 48 6.51 10.77 12.77
N GLY A 49 7.57 10.01 12.99
CA GLY A 49 8.50 10.19 14.11
C GLY A 49 9.77 9.38 13.93
N SER A 50 10.50 9.19 15.03
CA SER A 50 11.78 8.45 15.03
C SER A 50 11.59 6.95 14.75
N ASP A 51 10.50 6.36 15.23
CA ASP A 51 10.15 4.95 15.07
C ASP A 51 8.78 4.70 14.44
N GLU A 52 8.02 5.76 14.11
CA GLU A 52 6.65 5.64 13.60
C GLU A 52 6.57 5.89 12.09
N VAL A 53 5.97 4.93 11.38
CA VAL A 53 5.73 5.01 9.94
C VAL A 53 4.27 4.72 9.61
N VAL A 54 3.71 5.51 8.72
CA VAL A 54 2.36 5.35 8.17
C VAL A 54 2.48 4.81 6.75
N LEU A 55 1.87 3.66 6.52
CA LEU A 55 1.72 3.05 5.20
C LEU A 55 0.34 3.38 4.67
N THR A 56 0.27 4.03 3.51
CA THR A 56 -0.96 4.10 2.74
C THR A 56 -0.96 2.95 1.75
N VAL A 57 -2.00 2.13 1.78
CA VAL A 57 -2.22 1.06 0.82
C VAL A 57 -3.44 1.34 -0.02
N ALA A 58 -3.34 1.01 -1.30
CA ALA A 58 -4.46 0.96 -2.19
C ALA A 58 -4.71 -0.50 -2.58
N CYS A 59 -5.97 -0.86 -2.70
CA CYS A 59 -6.34 -2.13 -3.27
C CYS A 59 -6.22 -2.06 -4.79
N GLU A 60 -5.52 -3.03 -5.39
CA GLU A 60 -5.53 -3.16 -6.84
C GLU A 60 -6.96 -3.44 -7.31
N GLU A 61 -7.47 -2.63 -8.24
CA GLU A 61 -8.76 -2.90 -8.87
C GLU A 61 -8.61 -4.19 -9.68
N LYS A 62 -9.35 -5.24 -9.29
CA LYS A 62 -9.46 -6.45 -10.12
C LYS A 62 -10.31 -6.10 -11.35
N GLY A 63 -9.64 -5.56 -12.36
CA GLY A 63 -10.18 -5.46 -13.71
C GLY A 63 -11.03 -4.22 -13.97
N LYS A 64 -10.35 -3.19 -14.45
CA LYS A 64 -10.51 -2.78 -15.85
C LYS A 64 -9.12 -2.69 -16.46
N GLY A 65 -8.70 -3.75 -17.15
CA GLY A 65 -7.75 -3.54 -18.26
C GLY A 65 -8.36 -2.42 -19.10
N GLY A 66 -7.65 -1.31 -19.22
CA GLY A 66 -8.13 -0.13 -19.93
C GLY A 66 -8.69 -0.61 -21.26
N ILE A 67 -10.01 -0.49 -21.41
CA ILE A 67 -10.64 -0.73 -22.70
C ILE A 67 -10.22 0.49 -23.51
N HIS A 68 -9.06 0.41 -24.15
CA HIS A 68 -8.71 1.27 -25.26
C HIS A 68 -9.68 0.90 -26.38
N ASN A 69 -10.90 1.42 -26.35
CA ASN A 69 -11.76 1.47 -27.53
C ASN A 69 -11.18 2.54 -28.45
N GLY A 70 -10.08 2.17 -29.11
CA GLY A 70 -9.58 2.85 -30.29
C GLY A 70 -9.88 1.99 -31.50
N LEU A 71 -11.07 2.19 -32.09
CA LEU A 71 -11.28 2.20 -33.54
C LEU A 71 -12.63 2.82 -33.87
#